data_AF-A0A543IKX2-F1
#
_entry.id   AF-A0A543IKX2-F1
#
_cell.length_a   1.000
_cell.length_b   1.000
_cell.length_c   1.000
_cell.angle_alpha   90.00
_cell.angle_beta   90.00
_cell.angle_gamma   90.00
#
_symmetry.space_group_name_H-M   'P 1'
#
loop_
_entity.id
_entity.type
_entity.pdbx_description
1 polymer ?
#
loop_
_entity_poly.entity_id
_entity_poly.type
_entity_poly.pdbx_seq_one_letter_code
_entity_poly.pdbx_strand_id
1 'polypeptide(L)' 'MTPAEGGQASGDGDSWPIRHFSQANPKGPGQGDVPALLRRVADSLEKLGPVEVQDLILHQEITADGPWPSLTVYFHPAP' A
#
# COMPACT_ATOMS: atom_id res chain seq x y z
N MET A 1 -25.19 -26.96 -40.04
CA MET A 1 -24.56 -25.62 -39.94
C MET A 1 -25.47 -24.79 -39.06
N THR A 2 -25.22 -24.54 -37.78
CA THR A 2 -24.06 -24.66 -36.87
C THR A 2 -24.64 -24.71 -35.43
N PRO A 3 -23.90 -25.16 -34.41
CA PRO A 3 -23.56 -24.23 -33.31
C PRO A 3 -22.05 -24.20 -33.07
N ALA A 4 -21.46 -23.01 -32.83
CA ALA A 4 -21.02 -22.51 -31.52
C ALA A 4 -19.99 -23.46 -30.87
N GLU A 5 -18.82 -23.05 -30.42
CA GLU A 5 -18.60 -22.03 -29.39
C GLU A 5 -17.15 -21.54 -29.47
N GLY A 6 -16.95 -20.25 -29.19
CA GLY A 6 -15.63 -19.71 -28.90
C GLY A 6 -15.19 -20.27 -27.56
N GLY A 7 -14.15 -21.11 -27.56
CA GLY A 7 -13.48 -21.53 -26.34
C GLY A 7 -12.79 -20.33 -25.72
N GLN A 8 -13.44 -19.70 -24.75
CA GLN A 8 -12.74 -18.87 -23.77
C GLN A 8 -11.76 -19.79 -23.03
N ALA A 9 -10.47 -19.56 -23.26
CA ALA A 9 -9.45 -20.09 -22.36
C ALA A 9 -9.64 -19.38 -21.01
N SER A 10 -10.29 -20.06 -20.06
CA SER A 10 -10.24 -19.69 -18.65
C SER A 10 -8.80 -19.88 -18.17
N GLY A 11 -7.98 -18.86 -18.40
CA GLY A 11 -6.80 -18.67 -17.57
C GLY A 11 -7.30 -18.07 -16.28
N ASP A 12 -7.42 -18.87 -15.22
CA ASP A 12 -7.40 -18.37 -13.85
C ASP A 12 -5.99 -17.79 -13.63
N GLY A 13 -5.74 -16.63 -14.23
CA GLY A 13 -4.62 -15.79 -13.86
C GLY A 13 -4.97 -15.28 -12.48
N ASP A 14 -4.35 -15.84 -11.45
CA ASP A 14 -4.42 -15.35 -10.08
C ASP A 14 -4.02 -13.87 -10.04
N SER A 15 -5.01 -13.02 -10.33
CA SER A 15 -4.95 -11.58 -10.17
C SER A 15 -4.99 -11.36 -8.66
N TRP A 16 -3.86 -11.57 -7.98
CA TRP A 16 -3.68 -11.10 -6.61
C TRP A 16 -3.79 -9.58 -6.67
N PRO A 17 -4.92 -8.98 -6.24
CA PRO A 17 -5.06 -7.54 -6.36
C PRO A 17 -3.99 -6.91 -5.46
N ILE A 18 -3.12 -6.08 -6.05
CA ILE A 18 -2.12 -5.33 -5.30
C ILE A 18 -2.86 -4.53 -4.23
N ARG A 19 -2.55 -4.80 -2.96
CA ARG A 19 -3.13 -4.10 -1.82
C ARG A 19 -2.27 -2.89 -1.49
N HIS A 20 -2.88 -1.86 -0.95
CA HIS A 20 -2.13 -0.69 -0.48
C HIS A 20 -2.77 -0.04 0.74
N PHE A 21 -1.95 0.67 1.51
CA PHE A 21 -2.41 1.63 2.50
C PHE A 21 -1.51 2.85 2.49
N SER A 22 -2.05 4.01 2.88
CA SER A 22 -1.29 5.25 3.08
C SER A 22 -1.40 5.68 4.53
N GLN A 23 -0.28 6.16 5.09
CA GLN A 23 -0.22 6.58 6.48
C GLN A 23 0.65 7.82 6.63
N ALA A 24 0.23 8.72 7.51
CA ALA A 24 0.98 9.90 7.93
C ALA A 24 1.04 9.98 9.45
N ASN A 25 1.88 10.86 9.99
CA ASN A 25 1.76 11.23 11.40
C ASN A 25 0.47 12.04 11.64
N PRO A 26 -0.07 12.07 12.87
CA PRO A 26 -1.11 13.01 13.24
C PRO A 26 -0.71 14.44 12.91
N LYS A 27 -1.69 15.22 12.47
CA LYS A 27 -1.52 16.65 12.19
C LYS A 27 -1.09 17.40 13.45
N GLY A 28 -0.23 18.41 13.29
CA GLY A 28 0.23 19.31 14.34
C GLY A 28 1.66 19.03 14.78
N PRO A 29 2.02 19.29 16.06
CA PRO A 29 3.39 19.14 16.53
C PRO A 29 3.97 17.75 16.26
N GLY A 30 5.12 17.71 15.57
CA GLY A 30 5.79 16.47 15.21
C GLY A 30 5.23 15.78 13.96
N GLN A 31 4.29 16.38 13.22
CA GLN A 31 3.76 15.78 12.00
C GLN A 31 4.84 15.48 10.95
N GLY A 32 5.92 16.28 10.94
CA GLY A 32 7.09 16.13 10.06
C GLY A 32 8.13 15.09 10.52
N ASP A 33 7.92 14.40 11.64
CA ASP A 33 8.89 13.43 12.17
C ASP A 33 8.92 12.14 11.32
N VAL A 34 9.86 12.09 10.38
CA VAL A 34 10.06 10.95 9.47
C VAL A 34 10.40 9.66 10.23
N PRO A 35 11.35 9.63 11.19
CA PRO A 35 11.56 8.45 12.03
C PRO A 35 10.30 7.93 12.74
N ALA A 36 9.45 8.82 13.28
CA ALA A 36 8.19 8.42 13.89
C ALA A 36 7.22 7.82 12.87
N LEU A 37 7.15 8.39 11.66
CA LEU A 37 6.34 7.85 10.57
C LEU A 37 6.77 6.42 10.21
N LEU A 38 8.08 6.18 10.04
CA LEU A 38 8.61 4.86 9.67
C LEU A 38 8.31 3.79 10.74
N ARG A 39 8.44 4.13 12.03
CA ARG A 39 8.07 3.20 13.11
C ARG A 39 6.59 2.85 13.07
N ARG A 40 5.70 3.83 12.87
CA ARG A 40 4.25 3.57 12.79
C ARG A 40 3.87 2.76 11.56
N VAL A 41 4.59 2.90 10.45
CA VAL A 41 4.38 2.04 9.27
C VAL A 41 4.83 0.62 9.58
N ALA A 42 5.96 0.44 10.27
CA ALA A 42 6.40 -0.87 10.73
C ALA A 42 5.34 -1.54 11.64
N ASP A 43 4.78 -0.81 12.61
CA ASP A 43 3.68 -1.31 13.47
C ASP A 43 2.45 -1.74 12.65
N SER A 44 2.14 -1.05 11.54
CA SER A 44 1.03 -1.40 10.65
C SER A 44 1.34 -2.65 9.82
N LEU A 45 2.58 -2.80 9.33
CA LEU A 45 3.03 -4.00 8.62
C LEU A 45 3.00 -5.23 9.53
N GLU A 46 3.44 -5.12 10.77
CA GLU A 46 3.39 -6.23 11.75
C GLU A 46 1.95 -6.73 11.97
N LYS A 47 0.97 -5.83 11.99
CA LYS A 47 -0.46 -6.19 12.14
C LYS A 47 -1.05 -6.89 10.92
N LEU A 48 -0.49 -6.65 9.73
CA LEU A 48 -0.93 -7.33 8.51
C LEU A 48 -0.47 -8.80 8.46
N GLY A 49 0.53 -9.16 9.27
CA GLY A 49 1.15 -10.48 9.24
C GLY A 49 2.11 -10.63 8.05
N PRO A 50 2.39 -11.87 7.61
CA PRO A 50 3.32 -12.12 6.50
C PRO A 50 2.82 -11.47 5.20
N VAL A 51 3.55 -10.44 4.75
CA VAL A 51 3.31 -9.73 3.50
C VAL A 51 4.63 -9.50 2.76
N GLU A 52 4.56 -9.45 1.43
CA GLU A 52 5.67 -9.01 0.60
C GLU A 52 5.39 -7.55 0.16
N VAL A 53 6.30 -6.65 0.52
CA VAL A 53 6.23 -5.24 0.14
C VAL A 53 6.80 -5.08 -1.26
N GLN A 54 5.99 -4.57 -2.18
CA GLN A 54 6.37 -4.33 -3.56
C GLN A 54 6.97 -2.95 -3.77
N ASP A 55 6.35 -1.92 -3.16
CA ASP A 55 6.78 -0.53 -3.34
C ASP A 55 6.42 0.34 -2.13
N LEU A 56 7.21 1.40 -1.95
CA LEU A 56 7.05 2.42 -0.92
C LEU A 56 7.16 3.81 -1.55
N ILE A 57 6.06 4.56 -1.52
CA ILE A 57 6.02 5.93 -2.05
C ILE A 57 5.95 6.92 -0.89
N LEU A 58 6.97 7.78 -0.77
CA LEU A 58 6.96 8.92 0.14
C LEU A 58 6.35 10.13 -0.57
N HIS A 59 5.22 10.61 -0.07
CA HIS A 59 4.62 11.88 -0.48
C HIS A 59 4.86 12.93 0.60
N GLN A 60 5.14 14.17 0.17
CA GLN A 60 5.35 15.29 1.07
C GLN A 60 4.37 16.42 0.76
N GLU A 61 3.52 16.74 1.73
CA GLU A 61 2.66 17.93 1.71
C GLU A 61 3.31 19.06 2.54
N ILE A 62 3.10 20.32 2.15
CA ILE A 62 3.46 21.47 2.96
C ILE A 62 2.18 22.08 3.53
N THR A 63 2.06 22.09 4.86
CA THR A 63 0.88 22.61 5.56
C THR A 63 1.24 23.84 6.41
N ALA A 64 0.24 24.47 7.02
CA ALA A 64 0.44 25.55 7.98
C ALA A 64 1.31 25.15 9.20
N ASP A 65 1.30 23.86 9.56
CA ASP A 65 2.06 23.29 10.68
C ASP A 65 3.44 22.74 10.26
N GLY A 66 3.84 23.00 9.01
CA GLY A 66 5.11 22.55 8.41
C GLY A 66 4.95 21.35 7.46
N PRO A 67 6.07 20.70 7.07
CA PRO A 67 6.05 19.52 6.22
C PRO A 67 5.26 18.38 6.86
N TRP A 68 4.42 17.72 6.06
CA TRP A 68 3.62 16.59 6.48
C TRP A 68 3.86 15.41 5.52
N PRO A 69 4.86 14.56 5.83
CA PRO A 69 5.14 13.37 5.03
C PRO A 69 4.08 12.30 5.26
N SER A 70 3.77 11.57 4.20
CA SER A 70 2.97 10.35 4.22
C SER A 70 3.65 9.27 3.40
N LEU A 71 3.50 8.01 3.81
CA LEU A 71 4.05 6.86 3.11
C LEU A 71 2.89 5.98 2.62
N THR A 72 2.88 5.68 1.32
CA THR A 72 2.00 4.67 0.73
C THR A 72 2.78 3.39 0.54
N VAL A 73 2.24 2.29 1.04
CA VAL A 73 2.81 0.94 0.95
C VAL A 73 1.98 0.12 -0.01
N TYR A 74 2.63 -0.47 -1.02
CA TYR A 74 2.02 -1.46 -1.91
C TYR A 74 2.54 -2.86 -1.55
N PHE A 75 1.64 -3.82 -1.40
CA PHE A 75 2.00 -5.14 -0.90
C PHE A 75 1.03 -6.23 -1.39
N HIS A 76 1.44 -7.48 -1.24
CA HIS A 76 0.57 -8.65 -1.35
C HIS A 76 0.78 -9.59 -0.15
N PRO A 77 -0.20 -10.47 0.17
CA PRO A 77 0.04 -11.54 1.14
C PRO A 77 1.27 -12.36 0.74
N ALA A 78 2.09 -12.74 1.71
CA ALA A 78 3.17 -13.68 1.46
C ALA A 78 2.59 -15.08 1.14
N PRO A 79 3.27 -15.89 0.32
CA PRO A 79 2.87 -17.27 0.03
C PRO A 79 2.72 -18.17 1.26
#